data_AF-A0A2V2N0D5-F1
#
_entry.id   AF-A0A2V2N0D5-F1
#
_cell.length_a   1.000
_cell.length_b   1.000
_cell.length_c   1.000
_cell.angle_alpha   90.00
_cell.angle_beta   90.00
_cell.angle_gamma   90.00
#
_symmetry.space_group_name_H-M   'P 1'
#
loop_
_entity.id
_entity.type
_entity.pdbx_description
1 polymer ?
#
loop_
_entity_poly.entity_id
_entity_poly.type
_entity_poly.pdbx_seq_one_letter_code
_entity_poly.pdbx_strand_id
1 'polypeptide(L)'
;MEEIVLGIGITALAGALATVAGAAEDTESDIGSQGDPNSQVQLAPQMGYIHRIFNKAVSGEPPAYGAWCVIGAGVAWALMQINYNPALAIILGSVIAVFVQGIYCTSGYLGRIASLAKFQQPVYIDIIKSLTPVTMAHAFVAIFCTVAMCYLMASALHHPFALPLLGLVWGIALGAAGSATGNPFYGKERQYQNQKYGAGVPISASGNIVRYAEAGQRSSLDNGWFTTKFAGPASGICFGLIVFLELWRTVLFEKLLSGWGAIIMGVILILVFTFIDRWVEVWGRKTYGPYVTEEASS
;
A
#
# COMPACT_ATOMS: atom_id res chain seq x y z
N MET A 1 -28.06 -22.84 5.20
CA MET A 1 -27.98 -22.16 3.88
C MET A 1 -27.95 -20.64 4.07
N GLU A 2 -28.85 -20.07 4.89
CA GLU A 2 -28.84 -18.64 5.27
C GLU A 2 -27.53 -18.16 5.91
N GLU A 3 -26.93 -18.93 6.83
CA GLU A 3 -25.61 -18.59 7.40
C GLU A 3 -24.49 -18.50 6.36
N ILE A 4 -24.53 -19.36 5.34
CA ILE A 4 -23.52 -19.39 4.27
C ILE A 4 -23.73 -18.20 3.33
N VAL A 5 -24.97 -17.87 2.98
CA VAL A 5 -25.29 -16.72 2.15
C VAL A 5 -24.88 -15.41 2.84
N LEU A 6 -25.15 -15.28 4.14
CA LEU A 6 -24.70 -14.15 4.94
C LEU A 6 -23.17 -14.07 5.01
N GLY A 7 -22.49 -15.19 5.27
CA GLY A 7 -21.03 -15.26 5.29
C GLY A 7 -20.38 -14.88 3.96
N ILE A 8 -20.96 -15.30 2.82
CA ILE A 8 -20.51 -14.90 1.49
C ILE A 8 -20.76 -13.41 1.25
N GLY A 9 -21.91 -12.87 1.69
CA GLY A 9 -22.19 -11.44 1.59
C GLY A 9 -21.19 -10.58 2.37
N ILE A 10 -20.86 -10.98 3.60
CA ILE A 10 -19.83 -10.32 4.42
C ILE A 10 -18.45 -10.45 3.77
N THR A 11 -18.13 -11.62 3.22
CA THR A 11 -16.88 -11.87 2.49
C THR A 11 -16.74 -10.94 1.28
N ALA A 12 -17.81 -10.77 0.51
CA ALA A 12 -17.82 -9.85 -0.64
C ALA A 12 -17.65 -8.39 -0.20
N LEU A 13 -18.33 -7.98 0.88
CA LEU A 13 -18.18 -6.62 1.43
C LEU A 13 -16.77 -6.37 1.97
N ALA A 14 -16.19 -7.34 2.69
CA ALA A 14 -14.83 -7.27 3.18
C ALA A 14 -13.81 -7.18 2.03
N GLY A 15 -13.99 -7.97 0.97
CA GLY A 15 -13.17 -7.88 -0.25
C GLY A 15 -13.30 -6.53 -0.97
N ALA A 16 -14.50 -5.96 -1.01
CA ALA A 16 -14.72 -4.63 -1.58
C ALA A 16 -14.04 -3.52 -0.76
N LEU A 17 -14.15 -3.57 0.58
CA LEU A 17 -13.44 -2.67 1.48
C LEU A 17 -11.92 -2.80 1.32
N ALA A 18 -11.41 -4.03 1.25
CA ALA A 18 -10.00 -4.29 0.99
C ALA A 18 -9.56 -3.73 -0.37
N THR A 19 -10.41 -3.83 -1.41
CA THR A 19 -10.09 -3.26 -2.73
C THR A 19 -9.90 -1.75 -2.66
N VAL A 20 -10.80 -1.05 -1.97
CA VAL A 20 -10.68 0.40 -1.75
C VAL A 20 -9.46 0.73 -0.88
N ALA A 21 -9.20 -0.08 0.15
CA ALA A 21 -8.06 0.11 1.03
C ALA A 21 -6.73 0.01 0.27
N GLY A 22 -6.56 -1.03 -0.56
CA GLY A 22 -5.35 -1.25 -1.37
C GLY A 22 -5.11 -0.12 -2.37
N ALA A 23 -6.16 0.38 -3.02
CA ALA A 23 -6.03 1.50 -3.95
C ALA A 23 -5.67 2.82 -3.26
N ALA A 24 -6.24 3.07 -2.09
CA ALA A 24 -5.98 4.28 -1.31
C ALA A 24 -4.60 4.25 -0.65
N GLU A 25 -4.16 3.09 -0.14
CA GLU A 25 -2.81 2.87 0.40
C GLU A 25 -1.74 3.17 -0.64
N ASP A 26 -1.88 2.59 -1.82
CA ASP A 26 -0.94 2.74 -2.91
C ASP A 26 -0.79 4.21 -3.33
N THR A 27 -1.93 4.89 -3.52
CA THR A 27 -1.94 6.31 -3.85
C THR A 27 -1.34 7.17 -2.74
N GLU A 28 -1.60 6.84 -1.48
CA GLU A 28 -1.06 7.54 -0.32
C GLU A 28 0.47 7.42 -0.26
N SER A 29 0.95 6.19 -0.40
CA SER A 29 2.35 5.89 -0.27
C SER A 29 3.10 6.58 -1.42
N ASP A 30 2.51 6.62 -2.61
CA ASP A 30 3.04 7.27 -3.81
C ASP A 30 3.24 8.76 -3.64
N ILE A 31 2.21 9.42 -3.14
CA ILE A 31 2.21 10.86 -2.89
C ILE A 31 3.24 11.20 -1.81
N GLY A 32 3.47 10.31 -0.86
CA GLY A 32 4.53 10.47 0.13
C GLY A 32 5.86 9.80 -0.20
N SER A 33 6.00 9.24 -1.40
CA SER A 33 7.26 8.68 -1.89
C SER A 33 7.81 7.57 -0.97
N GLN A 34 6.94 6.66 -0.50
CA GLN A 34 7.29 5.60 0.46
C GLN A 34 7.64 4.25 -0.17
N GLY A 35 7.05 3.91 -1.31
CA GLY A 35 7.32 2.71 -2.09
C GLY A 35 8.58 2.80 -2.95
N ASP A 36 9.01 1.67 -3.49
CA ASP A 36 10.16 1.57 -4.41
C ASP A 36 9.66 1.80 -5.86
N PRO A 37 10.29 2.63 -6.73
CA PRO A 37 11.55 3.38 -6.61
C PRO A 37 11.41 4.81 -6.07
N ASN A 38 10.22 5.19 -5.63
CA ASN A 38 9.90 6.55 -5.20
C ASN A 38 10.73 6.96 -3.97
N SER A 39 10.92 6.05 -3.02
CA SER A 39 11.80 6.25 -1.87
C SER A 39 13.25 6.55 -2.28
N GLN A 40 13.71 6.10 -3.44
CA GLN A 40 15.08 6.36 -3.91
C GLN A 40 15.33 7.81 -4.35
N VAL A 41 14.29 8.64 -4.45
CA VAL A 41 14.40 10.09 -4.65
C VAL A 41 15.32 10.78 -3.63
N GLN A 42 15.51 10.15 -2.47
CA GLN A 42 16.47 10.54 -1.42
C GLN A 42 17.89 10.75 -1.94
N LEU A 43 18.27 10.00 -2.98
CA LEU A 43 19.60 10.02 -3.57
C LEU A 43 19.75 11.15 -4.59
N ALA A 44 18.64 11.72 -5.09
CA ALA A 44 18.66 12.70 -6.17
C ALA A 44 19.48 13.96 -5.83
N PRO A 45 19.38 14.56 -4.63
CA PRO A 45 20.23 15.72 -4.30
C PRO A 45 21.72 15.38 -4.25
N GLN A 46 22.08 14.15 -3.90
CA GLN A 46 23.48 13.68 -3.89
C GLN A 46 24.08 13.65 -5.29
N MET A 47 23.22 13.48 -6.30
CA MET A 47 23.56 13.51 -7.72
C MET A 47 23.34 14.89 -8.36
N GLY A 48 23.06 15.94 -7.58
CA GLY A 48 22.85 17.31 -8.06
C GLY A 48 21.42 17.61 -8.53
N TYR A 49 20.47 16.70 -8.32
CA TYR A 49 19.07 16.86 -8.71
C TYR A 49 18.21 17.32 -7.53
N ILE A 50 18.22 18.63 -7.24
CA ILE A 50 17.28 19.25 -6.28
C ILE A 50 15.84 19.07 -6.77
N HIS A 51 14.93 18.62 -5.91
CA HIS A 51 13.58 18.19 -6.30
C HIS A 51 12.47 18.68 -5.36
N ARG A 52 11.21 18.58 -5.79
CA ARG A 52 10.01 18.95 -5.01
C ARG A 52 9.12 17.76 -4.65
N ILE A 53 9.64 16.54 -4.76
CA ILE A 53 8.97 15.31 -4.30
C ILE A 53 8.85 15.29 -2.76
N PHE A 54 7.66 14.98 -2.24
CA PHE A 54 7.42 14.83 -0.81
C PHE A 54 7.89 13.46 -0.34
N ASN A 55 8.92 13.46 0.49
CA ASN A 55 9.60 12.26 0.93
C ASN A 55 9.31 11.99 2.39
N LYS A 56 8.26 11.21 2.64
CA LYS A 56 7.76 10.90 3.98
C LYS A 56 8.31 9.60 4.56
N ALA A 57 8.98 8.78 3.74
CA ALA A 57 9.31 7.40 4.05
C ALA A 57 10.10 7.31 5.37
N VAL A 58 9.53 6.78 6.46
CA VAL A 58 10.30 6.48 7.68
C VAL A 58 10.60 4.98 7.77
N SER A 59 9.67 4.16 7.27
CA SER A 59 9.76 2.70 7.12
C SER A 59 9.16 2.30 5.76
N GLY A 60 9.27 1.03 5.39
CA GLY A 60 8.53 0.49 4.23
C GLY A 60 7.01 0.56 4.44
N GLU A 61 6.25 0.42 3.36
CA GLU A 61 4.79 0.41 3.39
C GLU A 61 4.20 -0.63 4.36
N PRO A 62 4.67 -1.90 4.40
CA PRO A 62 4.06 -2.90 5.27
C PRO A 62 4.18 -2.56 6.78
N PRO A 63 5.37 -2.20 7.31
CA PRO A 63 5.48 -1.79 8.72
C PRO A 63 4.70 -0.52 9.05
N ALA A 64 4.64 0.45 8.13
CA ALA A 64 3.91 1.69 8.37
C ALA A 64 2.40 1.45 8.44
N TYR A 65 1.83 0.75 7.47
CA TYR A 65 0.39 0.45 7.47
C TYR A 65 0.00 -0.53 8.57
N GLY A 66 0.88 -1.45 8.96
CA GLY A 66 0.72 -2.21 10.20
C GLY A 66 0.56 -1.31 11.43
N ALA A 67 1.41 -0.29 11.56
CA ALA A 67 1.34 0.69 12.67
C ALA A 67 0.08 1.56 12.61
N TRP A 68 -0.30 2.07 11.44
CA TRP A 68 -1.49 2.92 11.32
C TRP A 68 -2.78 2.15 11.58
N CYS A 69 -2.88 0.94 11.04
CA CYS A 69 -4.08 0.11 11.20
C CYS A 69 -4.19 -0.45 12.63
N VAL A 70 -3.09 -0.81 13.31
CA VAL A 70 -3.16 -1.23 14.73
C VAL A 70 -3.57 -0.08 15.65
N ILE A 71 -3.14 1.16 15.38
CA ILE A 71 -3.59 2.33 16.14
C ILE A 71 -5.08 2.56 15.91
N GLY A 72 -5.53 2.57 14.65
CA GLY A 72 -6.93 2.79 14.31
C GLY A 72 -7.85 1.72 14.91
N ALA A 73 -7.48 0.45 14.75
CA ALA A 73 -8.18 -0.68 15.33
C ALA A 73 -8.12 -0.71 16.87
N GLY A 74 -6.98 -0.33 17.45
CA GLY A 74 -6.76 -0.19 18.89
C GLY A 74 -7.72 0.79 19.54
N VAL A 75 -7.77 2.01 18.99
CA VAL A 75 -8.67 3.05 19.48
C VAL A 75 -10.13 2.67 19.26
N ALA A 76 -10.47 2.15 18.07
CA ALA A 76 -11.84 1.71 17.79
C ALA A 76 -12.27 0.61 18.77
N TRP A 77 -11.39 -0.35 19.06
CA TRP A 77 -11.67 -1.42 20.01
C TRP A 77 -11.88 -0.91 21.43
N ALA A 78 -11.02 0.01 21.91
CA ALA A 78 -11.16 0.63 23.22
C ALA A 78 -12.48 1.40 23.36
N LEU A 79 -12.90 2.14 22.33
CA LEU A 79 -14.20 2.81 22.31
C LEU A 79 -15.37 1.82 22.33
N MET A 80 -15.27 0.70 21.61
CA MET A 80 -16.30 -0.34 21.66
C MET A 80 -16.40 -1.00 23.05
N GLN A 81 -15.30 -1.13 23.80
CA GLN A 81 -15.34 -1.69 25.17
C GLN A 81 -16.15 -0.82 26.15
N ILE A 82 -16.26 0.48 25.89
CA ILE A 82 -17.10 1.41 26.67
C ILE A 82 -18.50 1.62 26.04
N ASN A 83 -18.96 0.66 25.22
CA ASN A 83 -20.28 0.63 24.57
C ASN A 83 -20.52 1.78 23.57
N TYR A 84 -19.47 2.32 22.95
CA TYR A 84 -19.63 3.28 21.86
C TYR A 84 -20.12 2.60 20.57
N ASN A 85 -20.85 3.33 19.72
CA ASN A 85 -21.35 2.79 18.46
C ASN A 85 -20.18 2.34 17.56
N PRO A 86 -20.20 1.11 17.00
CA PRO A 86 -19.09 0.58 16.22
C PRO A 86 -18.68 1.44 15.01
N ALA A 87 -19.65 2.00 14.28
CA ALA A 87 -19.36 2.83 13.11
C ALA A 87 -18.63 4.12 13.53
N LEU A 88 -19.10 4.79 14.60
CA LEU A 88 -18.44 5.97 15.14
C LEU A 88 -17.06 5.64 15.72
N ALA A 89 -16.92 4.51 16.40
CA ALA A 89 -15.64 4.05 16.96
C ALA A 89 -14.59 3.84 15.86
N ILE A 90 -14.97 3.22 14.73
CA ILE A 90 -14.08 3.02 13.57
C ILE A 90 -13.68 4.36 12.96
N ILE A 91 -14.63 5.29 12.78
CA ILE A 91 -14.34 6.63 12.24
C ILE A 91 -13.34 7.35 13.15
N LEU A 92 -13.62 7.42 14.46
CA LEU A 92 -12.76 8.12 15.42
C LEU A 92 -11.37 7.47 15.53
N GLY A 93 -11.30 6.14 15.53
CA GLY A 93 -10.04 5.41 15.52
C GLY A 93 -9.22 5.71 14.26
N SER A 94 -9.86 5.72 13.10
CA SER A 94 -9.20 6.06 11.82
C SER A 94 -8.72 7.50 11.79
N VAL A 95 -9.51 8.45 12.30
CA VAL A 95 -9.11 9.86 12.43
C VAL A 95 -7.84 10.00 13.28
N ILE A 96 -7.80 9.35 14.45
CA ILE A 96 -6.63 9.40 15.34
C ILE A 96 -5.39 8.79 14.66
N ALA A 97 -5.53 7.64 14.01
CA ALA A 97 -4.44 7.01 13.28
C ALA A 97 -3.90 7.90 12.15
N VAL A 98 -4.76 8.61 11.43
CA VAL A 98 -4.38 9.55 10.37
C VAL A 98 -3.64 10.77 10.91
N PHE A 99 -4.03 11.30 12.07
CA PHE A 99 -3.26 12.38 12.69
C PHE A 99 -1.84 11.93 13.05
N VAL A 100 -1.69 10.71 13.59
CA VAL A 100 -0.37 10.13 13.84
C VAL A 100 0.41 10.01 12.53
N GLN A 101 -0.20 9.42 11.50
CA GLN A 101 0.41 9.30 10.17
C GLN A 101 0.85 10.68 9.62
N GLY A 102 0.05 11.73 9.75
CA GLY A 102 0.37 13.07 9.26
C GLY A 102 1.54 13.73 9.99
N ILE A 103 1.64 13.50 11.31
CA ILE A 103 2.81 13.90 12.11
C ILE A 103 4.07 13.16 11.62
N TYR A 104 3.97 11.86 11.34
CA TYR A 104 5.09 11.10 10.78
C TYR A 104 5.47 11.59 9.38
N CYS A 105 4.48 12.00 8.56
CA CYS A 105 4.77 12.51 7.22
C CYS A 105 5.60 13.79 7.26
N THR A 106 5.15 14.76 8.06
CA THR A 106 5.80 16.06 8.21
C THR A 106 7.17 15.91 8.86
N SER A 107 7.27 15.09 9.90
CA SER A 107 8.54 14.80 10.58
C SER A 107 9.54 14.08 9.66
N GLY A 108 9.07 13.08 8.90
CA GLY A 108 9.88 12.34 7.95
C GLY A 108 10.42 13.25 6.83
N TYR A 109 9.57 14.09 6.26
CA TYR A 109 9.98 15.07 5.24
C TYR A 109 11.03 16.05 5.75
N LEU A 110 10.77 16.70 6.88
CA LEU A 110 11.69 17.68 7.46
C LEU A 110 13.01 17.03 7.88
N GLY A 111 12.96 15.87 8.52
CA GLY A 111 14.16 15.13 8.94
C GLY A 111 15.03 14.71 7.75
N ARG A 112 14.41 14.28 6.65
CA ARG A 112 15.14 13.91 5.43
C ARG A 112 15.74 15.11 4.71
N ILE A 113 15.03 16.23 4.61
CA ILE A 113 15.62 17.42 3.99
C ILE A 113 16.75 17.99 4.85
N ALA A 114 16.63 17.93 6.17
CA ALA A 114 17.71 18.32 7.07
C ALA A 114 19.00 17.51 6.82
N SER A 115 18.90 16.19 6.56
CA SER A 115 20.07 15.37 6.22
C SER A 115 20.64 15.66 4.82
N LEU A 116 19.85 16.26 3.95
CA LEU A 116 20.22 16.64 2.58
C LEU A 116 20.65 18.12 2.46
N ALA A 117 20.72 18.87 3.57
CA ALA A 117 21.13 20.28 3.58
C ALA A 117 22.51 20.51 2.95
N LYS A 118 23.45 19.57 3.12
CA LYS A 118 24.79 19.63 2.49
C LYS A 118 24.75 19.61 0.96
N PHE A 119 23.66 19.09 0.39
CA PHE A 119 23.41 19.02 -1.06
C PHE A 119 22.51 20.16 -1.54
N GLN A 120 22.32 21.22 -0.74
CA GLN A 120 21.52 22.39 -1.09
C GLN A 120 20.05 22.08 -1.39
N GLN A 121 19.51 20.95 -0.89
CA GLN A 121 18.09 20.63 -1.00
C GLN A 121 17.31 21.54 -0.04
N PRO A 122 16.46 22.44 -0.54
CA PRO A 122 15.73 23.35 0.33
C PRO A 122 14.45 22.69 0.86
N VAL A 123 13.97 23.20 1.99
CA VAL A 123 12.65 22.86 2.52
C VAL A 123 11.59 23.64 1.75
N TYR A 124 10.68 22.93 1.08
CA TYR A 124 9.57 23.54 0.37
C TYR A 124 8.31 23.53 1.25
N ILE A 125 7.95 24.69 1.82
CA ILE A 125 6.79 24.81 2.70
C ILE A 125 5.47 24.56 1.96
N ASP A 126 5.41 24.95 0.69
CA ASP A 126 4.27 24.69 -0.19
C ASP A 126 4.05 23.19 -0.44
N ILE A 127 5.12 22.40 -0.47
CA ILE A 127 5.07 20.93 -0.58
C ILE A 127 4.47 20.33 0.69
N ILE A 128 4.93 20.76 1.87
CA ILE A 128 4.33 20.32 3.15
C ILE A 128 2.83 20.63 3.18
N LYS A 129 2.46 21.87 2.82
CA LYS A 129 1.07 22.34 2.85
C LYS A 129 0.18 21.58 1.86
N SER A 130 0.69 21.27 0.66
CA SER A 130 -0.10 20.67 -0.41
C SER A 130 -0.18 19.14 -0.30
N LEU A 131 0.90 18.48 0.14
CA LEU A 131 1.01 17.02 0.08
C LEU A 131 0.61 16.34 1.38
N THR A 132 0.83 16.96 2.54
CA THR A 132 0.42 16.37 3.83
C THR A 132 -1.10 16.12 3.88
N PRO A 133 -1.98 17.08 3.56
CA PRO A 133 -3.43 16.85 3.65
C PRO A 133 -3.93 15.80 2.65
N VAL A 134 -3.37 15.77 1.44
CA VAL A 134 -3.75 14.80 0.41
C VAL A 134 -3.31 13.39 0.81
N THR A 135 -2.09 13.26 1.35
CA THR A 135 -1.59 11.99 1.89
C THR A 135 -2.47 11.52 3.05
N MET A 136 -2.81 12.41 4.00
CA MET A 136 -3.69 12.09 5.13
C MET A 136 -5.10 11.67 4.68
N ALA A 137 -5.64 12.26 3.61
CA ALA A 137 -6.95 11.89 3.09
C ALA A 137 -6.98 10.46 2.53
N HIS A 138 -5.96 10.06 1.77
CA HIS A 138 -5.86 8.69 1.26
C HIS A 138 -5.54 7.69 2.38
N ALA A 139 -4.68 8.08 3.34
CA ALA A 139 -4.43 7.30 4.55
C ALA A 139 -5.73 7.02 5.32
N PHE A 140 -6.60 8.04 5.46
CA PHE A 140 -7.90 7.88 6.12
C PHE A 140 -8.74 6.81 5.46
N VAL A 141 -8.89 6.85 4.14
CA VAL A 141 -9.67 5.87 3.39
C VAL A 141 -9.08 4.47 3.58
N ALA A 142 -7.77 4.32 3.42
CA ALA A 142 -7.09 3.04 3.58
C ALA A 142 -7.25 2.45 4.99
N ILE A 143 -7.01 3.24 6.03
CA ILE A 143 -7.15 2.82 7.43
C ILE A 143 -8.61 2.53 7.76
N PHE A 144 -9.54 3.40 7.38
CA PHE A 144 -10.97 3.23 7.63
C PHE A 144 -11.48 1.93 7.03
N CYS A 145 -11.21 1.69 5.75
CA CYS A 145 -11.64 0.48 5.06
C CYS A 145 -11.01 -0.78 5.67
N THR A 146 -9.74 -0.72 6.07
CA THR A 146 -9.05 -1.85 6.71
C THR A 146 -9.60 -2.15 8.10
N VAL A 147 -9.81 -1.14 8.93
CA VAL A 147 -10.38 -1.31 10.28
C VAL A 147 -11.83 -1.78 10.20
N ALA A 148 -12.62 -1.26 9.24
CA ALA A 148 -13.99 -1.73 8.99
C ALA A 148 -14.01 -3.20 8.54
N MET A 149 -13.10 -3.60 7.65
CA MET A 149 -12.92 -4.99 7.25
C MET A 149 -12.57 -5.87 8.46
N CYS A 150 -11.57 -5.49 9.25
CA CYS A 150 -11.21 -6.21 10.47
C CYS A 150 -12.38 -6.33 11.47
N TYR A 151 -13.21 -5.29 11.56
CA TYR A 151 -14.42 -5.33 12.38
C TYR A 151 -15.44 -6.33 11.86
N LEU A 152 -15.68 -6.39 10.55
CA LEU A 152 -16.56 -7.41 9.95
C LEU A 152 -16.04 -8.83 10.19
N MET A 153 -14.72 -9.04 10.07
CA MET A 153 -14.10 -10.34 10.38
C MET A 153 -14.30 -10.74 11.84
N ALA A 154 -14.05 -9.82 12.79
CA ALA A 154 -14.18 -10.11 14.20
C ALA A 154 -15.65 -10.28 14.66
N SER A 155 -16.53 -9.38 14.23
CA SER A 155 -17.90 -9.31 14.75
C SER A 155 -18.88 -10.20 14.00
N ALA A 156 -18.77 -10.28 12.67
CA ALA A 156 -19.76 -10.95 11.82
C ALA A 156 -19.30 -12.34 11.37
N LEU A 157 -17.98 -12.57 11.24
CA LEU A 157 -17.40 -13.87 10.93
C LEU A 157 -16.78 -14.56 12.17
N HIS A 158 -16.91 -13.96 13.35
CA HIS A 158 -16.43 -14.51 14.63
C HIS A 158 -14.95 -14.89 14.67
N HIS A 159 -14.10 -14.15 13.94
CA HIS A 159 -12.65 -14.39 13.97
C HIS A 159 -12.11 -14.27 15.40
N PRO A 160 -11.32 -15.23 15.91
CA PRO A 160 -10.94 -15.30 17.33
C PRO A 160 -9.92 -14.24 17.78
N PHE A 161 -9.46 -13.37 16.88
CA PHE A 161 -8.40 -12.41 17.19
C PHE A 161 -8.97 -11.05 17.54
N ALA A 162 -8.33 -10.39 18.51
CA ALA A 162 -8.69 -9.05 18.90
C ALA A 162 -8.53 -8.07 17.71
N LEU A 163 -9.41 -7.08 17.64
CA LEU A 163 -9.44 -6.10 16.56
C LEU A 163 -8.07 -5.43 16.29
N PRO A 164 -7.25 -5.07 17.30
CA PRO A 164 -5.94 -4.48 17.04
C PRO A 164 -4.97 -5.45 16.38
N LEU A 165 -5.00 -6.73 16.76
CA LEU A 165 -4.16 -7.75 16.15
C LEU A 165 -4.55 -7.98 14.68
N LEU A 166 -5.85 -8.00 14.38
CA LEU A 166 -6.33 -8.02 13.00
C LEU A 166 -5.87 -6.78 12.23
N GLY A 167 -5.99 -5.59 12.82
CA GLY A 167 -5.50 -4.34 12.25
C GLY A 167 -4.00 -4.38 11.93
N LEU A 168 -3.19 -4.95 12.81
CA LEU A 168 -1.75 -5.10 12.58
C LEU A 168 -1.46 -6.05 11.40
N VAL A 169 -2.00 -7.26 11.42
CA VAL A 169 -1.73 -8.28 10.40
C VAL A 169 -2.23 -7.85 9.03
N TRP A 170 -3.47 -7.36 8.96
CA TRP A 170 -4.05 -6.89 7.72
C TRP A 170 -3.47 -5.57 7.24
N GLY A 171 -3.03 -4.69 8.14
CA GLY A 171 -2.27 -3.49 7.79
C GLY A 171 -0.91 -3.82 7.16
N ILE A 172 -0.21 -4.83 7.66
CA ILE A 172 1.04 -5.32 7.03
C ILE A 172 0.73 -5.91 5.66
N ALA A 173 -0.30 -6.75 5.54
CA ALA A 173 -0.71 -7.35 4.27
C ALA A 173 -1.13 -6.28 3.23
N LEU A 174 -1.84 -5.24 3.68
CA LEU A 174 -2.23 -4.10 2.87
C LEU A 174 -1.00 -3.39 2.28
N GLY A 175 -0.06 -2.96 3.13
CA GLY A 175 1.16 -2.31 2.65
C GLY A 175 2.07 -3.23 1.83
N ALA A 176 2.04 -4.54 2.06
CA ALA A 176 2.76 -5.51 1.24
C ALA A 176 2.13 -5.67 -0.15
N ALA A 177 0.81 -5.65 -0.26
CA ALA A 177 0.11 -5.71 -1.54
C ALA A 177 0.40 -4.48 -2.39
N GLY A 178 0.33 -3.27 -1.80
CA GLY A 178 0.76 -2.03 -2.44
C GLY A 178 2.19 -2.12 -2.95
N SER A 179 3.11 -2.56 -2.09
CA SER A 179 4.52 -2.70 -2.46
C SER A 179 4.79 -3.72 -3.57
N ALA A 180 4.06 -4.83 -3.58
CA ALA A 180 4.31 -5.92 -4.52
C ALA A 180 3.68 -5.68 -5.90
N THR A 181 2.54 -4.99 -5.94
CA THR A 181 1.74 -4.87 -7.17
C THR A 181 1.62 -3.44 -7.67
N GLY A 182 1.69 -2.46 -6.78
CA GLY A 182 1.63 -1.05 -7.08
C GLY A 182 2.94 -0.46 -7.56
N ASN A 183 4.03 -0.72 -6.82
CA ASN A 183 5.41 -0.25 -7.11
C ASN A 183 5.84 -0.35 -8.59
N PRO A 184 5.54 -1.43 -9.33
CA PRO A 184 5.84 -1.52 -10.77
C PRO A 184 5.15 -0.45 -11.64
N PHE A 185 4.04 0.13 -11.17
CA PHE A 185 3.23 1.16 -11.85
C PHE A 185 3.33 2.55 -11.18
N TYR A 186 4.05 2.64 -10.06
CA TYR A 186 4.06 3.68 -9.00
C TYR A 186 4.87 4.92 -9.35
N GLY A 187 6.10 4.73 -9.79
CA GLY A 187 7.05 5.83 -9.87
C GLY A 187 8.13 5.65 -10.91
N LYS A 188 8.36 4.45 -11.43
CA LYS A 188 9.41 4.28 -12.43
C LYS A 188 9.08 5.01 -13.73
N GLU A 189 7.87 4.84 -14.20
CA GLU A 189 7.38 5.36 -15.47
C GLU A 189 7.22 6.87 -15.43
N ARG A 190 6.91 7.44 -14.26
CA ARG A 190 6.78 8.90 -14.10
C ARG A 190 8.08 9.53 -13.62
N GLN A 191 8.70 9.04 -12.56
CA GLN A 191 9.87 9.65 -11.94
C GLN A 191 11.18 9.37 -12.68
N TYR A 192 11.27 8.28 -13.46
CA TYR A 192 12.49 7.89 -14.18
C TYR A 192 12.25 7.73 -15.69
N GLN A 193 11.58 8.69 -16.33
CA GLN A 193 11.31 8.65 -17.80
C GLN A 193 12.57 8.63 -18.67
N ASN A 194 13.72 8.98 -18.11
CA ASN A 194 15.01 8.87 -18.78
C ASN A 194 15.49 7.40 -18.88
N GLN A 195 14.84 6.47 -18.19
CA GLN A 195 15.16 5.05 -18.17
C GLN A 195 14.23 4.26 -19.09
N LYS A 196 14.70 3.11 -19.60
CA LYS A 196 13.88 2.23 -20.45
C LYS A 196 12.60 1.80 -19.70
N TYR A 197 11.49 1.84 -20.42
CA TYR A 197 10.19 1.39 -19.93
C TYR A 197 10.25 -0.06 -19.44
N GLY A 198 9.62 -0.37 -18.29
CA GLY A 198 9.56 -1.74 -17.73
C GLY A 198 10.85 -2.31 -17.14
N ALA A 199 11.98 -1.58 -17.21
CA ALA A 199 13.31 -2.17 -17.02
C ALA A 199 13.98 -2.14 -15.62
N GLY A 200 13.37 -2.06 -14.43
CA GLY A 200 14.15 -1.87 -13.17
C GLY A 200 15.03 -0.59 -13.12
N VAL A 201 15.16 0.09 -11.97
CA VAL A 201 16.07 1.26 -11.89
C VAL A 201 17.40 0.75 -11.34
N PRO A 202 18.48 0.74 -12.13
CA PRO A 202 19.77 0.36 -11.59
C PRO A 202 20.16 1.37 -10.51
N ILE A 203 20.86 0.90 -9.46
CA ILE A 203 21.24 1.73 -8.31
C ILE A 203 22.03 2.99 -8.75
N SER A 204 22.82 2.87 -9.82
CA SER A 204 23.56 3.99 -10.42
C SER A 204 22.68 5.10 -11.01
N ALA A 205 21.42 4.80 -11.33
CA ALA A 205 20.45 5.73 -11.90
C ALA A 205 19.37 6.20 -10.90
N SER A 206 19.41 5.71 -9.66
CA SER A 206 18.38 5.96 -8.64
C SER A 206 18.25 7.42 -8.18
N GLY A 207 19.26 8.26 -8.39
CA GLY A 207 19.13 9.71 -8.19
C GLY A 207 18.83 10.51 -9.46
N ASN A 208 18.83 9.87 -10.65
CA ASN A 208 18.57 10.52 -11.93
C ASN A 208 17.07 10.62 -12.21
N ILE A 209 16.39 11.40 -11.38
CA ILE A 209 14.95 11.61 -11.47
C ILE A 209 14.59 12.73 -12.47
N VAL A 210 13.41 12.63 -13.05
CA VAL A 210 12.81 13.67 -13.88
C VAL A 210 12.14 14.72 -13.01
N ARG A 211 12.66 15.94 -13.07
CA ARG A 211 12.24 17.07 -12.22
C ARG A 211 11.22 18.01 -12.89
N TYR A 212 11.05 17.91 -14.20
CA TYR A 212 10.20 18.79 -14.98
C TYR A 212 9.10 17.98 -15.65
N ALA A 213 7.88 18.48 -15.55
CA ALA A 213 6.68 18.02 -16.23
C ALA A 213 6.41 18.88 -17.46
N GLU A 214 5.34 18.54 -18.16
CA GLU A 214 4.82 19.20 -19.34
C GLU A 214 4.49 20.70 -19.08
N ALA A 215 4.15 21.06 -17.84
CA ALA A 215 3.73 22.40 -17.45
C ALA A 215 4.53 23.03 -16.29
N GLY A 216 5.67 22.47 -15.89
CA GLY A 216 6.47 23.04 -14.80
C GLY A 216 7.36 22.07 -14.03
N GLN A 217 7.67 22.39 -12.78
CA GLN A 217 8.40 21.49 -11.88
C GLN A 217 7.47 20.40 -11.33
N ARG A 218 7.97 19.17 -11.25
CA ARG A 218 7.23 18.03 -10.73
C ARG A 218 7.16 18.00 -9.21
N SER A 219 6.05 17.48 -8.72
CA SER A 219 5.82 17.12 -7.32
C SER A 219 5.31 15.69 -7.23
N SER A 220 5.22 15.14 -6.02
CA SER A 220 4.66 13.80 -5.84
C SER A 220 3.14 13.72 -6.07
N LEU A 221 2.44 14.86 -6.23
CA LEU A 221 1.05 14.83 -6.73
C LEU A 221 0.97 14.30 -8.16
N ASP A 222 1.98 14.58 -8.98
CA ASP A 222 2.04 14.08 -10.36
C ASP A 222 2.20 12.56 -10.40
N ASN A 223 2.88 12.00 -9.39
CA ASN A 223 3.00 10.55 -9.21
C ASN A 223 1.64 9.99 -8.78
N GLY A 224 1.03 10.51 -7.71
CA GLY A 224 -0.30 10.08 -7.27
C GLY A 224 -1.38 10.13 -8.37
N TRP A 225 -1.37 11.17 -9.22
CA TRP A 225 -2.30 11.26 -10.35
C TRP A 225 -2.09 10.20 -11.43
N PHE A 226 -0.83 9.80 -11.65
CA PHE A 226 -0.52 8.73 -12.60
C PHE A 226 -0.93 7.37 -12.02
N THR A 227 -0.66 7.16 -10.73
CA THR A 227 -0.77 5.86 -10.09
C THR A 227 -2.21 5.49 -9.73
N THR A 228 -3.02 6.47 -9.36
CA THR A 228 -4.49 6.32 -9.22
C THR A 228 -5.18 5.71 -10.45
N LYS A 229 -4.58 5.77 -11.64
CA LYS A 229 -5.14 5.20 -12.88
C LYS A 229 -4.77 3.74 -13.10
N PHE A 230 -3.64 3.28 -12.55
CA PHE A 230 -3.07 1.97 -12.86
C PHE A 230 -2.60 1.23 -11.60
N ALA A 231 -1.63 1.78 -10.87
CA ALA A 231 -1.08 1.19 -9.66
C ALA A 231 -2.15 1.00 -8.58
N GLY A 232 -2.91 2.05 -8.27
CA GLY A 232 -3.95 2.01 -7.24
C GLY A 232 -4.99 0.93 -7.51
N PRO A 233 -5.62 0.89 -8.71
CA PRO A 233 -6.51 -0.20 -9.09
C PRO A 233 -5.85 -1.59 -9.03
N ALA A 234 -4.59 -1.74 -9.43
CA ALA A 234 -3.87 -3.02 -9.36
C ALA A 234 -3.64 -3.48 -7.91
N SER A 235 -3.14 -2.58 -7.05
CA SER A 235 -2.96 -2.79 -5.61
C SER A 235 -4.28 -3.10 -4.91
N GLY A 236 -5.34 -2.36 -5.26
CA GLY A 236 -6.69 -2.61 -4.80
C GLY A 236 -7.19 -4.00 -5.17
N ILE A 237 -7.13 -4.39 -6.45
CA ILE A 237 -7.55 -5.73 -6.88
C ILE A 237 -6.73 -6.81 -6.19
N CYS A 238 -5.41 -6.64 -6.06
CA CYS A 238 -4.55 -7.59 -5.38
C CYS A 238 -5.00 -7.80 -3.92
N PHE A 239 -5.08 -6.72 -3.14
CA PHE A 239 -5.45 -6.83 -1.72
C PHE A 239 -6.89 -7.32 -1.53
N GLY A 240 -7.81 -6.84 -2.38
CA GLY A 240 -9.19 -7.30 -2.44
C GLY A 240 -9.32 -8.81 -2.69
N LEU A 241 -8.55 -9.35 -3.63
CA LEU A 241 -8.52 -10.78 -3.93
C LEU A 241 -7.91 -11.58 -2.77
N ILE A 242 -6.84 -11.09 -2.13
CA ILE A 242 -6.24 -11.75 -0.97
C ILE A 242 -7.30 -11.91 0.14
N VAL A 243 -7.97 -10.82 0.51
CA VAL A 243 -9.00 -10.83 1.57
C VAL A 243 -10.18 -11.69 1.16
N PHE A 244 -10.68 -11.53 -0.08
CA PHE A 244 -11.82 -12.28 -0.57
C PHE A 244 -11.54 -13.78 -0.57
N LEU A 245 -10.41 -14.23 -1.12
CA LEU A 245 -10.06 -15.65 -1.20
C LEU A 245 -9.80 -16.25 0.18
N GLU A 246 -9.21 -15.48 1.09
CA GLU A 246 -8.97 -15.87 2.49
C GLU A 246 -10.29 -16.09 3.26
N LEU A 247 -11.23 -15.18 3.12
CA LEU A 247 -12.53 -15.29 3.77
C LEU A 247 -13.42 -16.34 3.09
N TRP A 248 -13.39 -16.41 1.76
CA TRP A 248 -14.12 -17.39 0.96
C TRP A 248 -13.72 -18.82 1.32
N ARG A 249 -12.42 -19.11 1.41
CA ARG A 249 -11.96 -20.45 1.78
C ARG A 249 -12.38 -20.83 3.20
N THR A 250 -12.44 -19.85 4.10
CA THR A 250 -12.85 -20.06 5.49
C THR A 250 -14.36 -20.32 5.55
N VAL A 251 -15.19 -19.42 5.01
CA VAL A 251 -16.65 -19.53 5.04
C VAL A 251 -17.17 -20.81 4.38
N LEU A 252 -16.57 -21.26 3.27
CA LEU A 252 -17.06 -22.43 2.54
C LEU A 252 -16.53 -23.77 3.07
N PHE A 253 -15.29 -23.82 3.55
CA PHE A 253 -14.60 -25.09 3.81
C PHE A 253 -14.23 -25.32 5.28
N GLU A 254 -14.47 -24.38 6.19
CA GLU A 254 -14.20 -24.57 7.63
C GLU A 254 -15.04 -25.69 8.25
N LYS A 255 -16.31 -25.81 7.85
CA LYS A 255 -17.19 -26.90 8.32
C LYS A 255 -16.79 -28.28 7.76
N LEU A 256 -15.87 -28.34 6.80
CA LEU A 256 -15.38 -29.57 6.19
C LEU A 256 -14.14 -30.08 6.93
N LEU A 257 -14.08 -31.40 7.18
CA LEU A 257 -12.95 -32.07 7.84
C LEU A 257 -12.53 -31.41 9.17
N SER A 258 -13.48 -30.93 9.98
CA SER A 258 -13.21 -30.28 11.27
C SER A 258 -12.23 -29.10 11.18
N GLY A 259 -12.40 -28.22 10.20
CA GLY A 259 -11.55 -27.05 9.96
C GLY A 259 -10.40 -27.29 8.98
N TRP A 260 -9.99 -28.55 8.77
CA TRP A 260 -8.90 -28.86 7.83
C TRP A 260 -9.25 -28.57 6.38
N GLY A 261 -10.54 -28.56 6.01
CA GLY A 261 -10.98 -28.21 4.65
C GLY A 261 -10.49 -26.82 4.21
N ALA A 262 -10.62 -25.81 5.08
CA ALA A 262 -10.16 -24.45 4.78
C ALA A 262 -8.63 -24.36 4.62
N ILE A 263 -7.88 -25.14 5.40
CA ILE A 263 -6.41 -25.21 5.32
C ILE A 263 -5.98 -25.86 4.00
N ILE A 264 -6.57 -27.02 3.66
CA ILE A 264 -6.28 -27.75 2.42
C ILE A 264 -6.56 -26.86 1.21
N MET A 265 -7.71 -26.17 1.19
CA MET A 265 -8.04 -25.24 0.11
C MET A 265 -7.07 -24.05 0.03
N GLY A 266 -6.60 -23.54 1.17
CA GLY A 266 -5.54 -22.52 1.19
C GLY A 266 -4.24 -23.01 0.56
N VAL A 267 -3.79 -24.23 0.89
CA VAL A 267 -2.60 -24.83 0.29
C VAL A 267 -2.78 -25.03 -1.22
N ILE A 268 -3.95 -25.50 -1.66
CA ILE A 268 -4.27 -25.66 -3.09
C ILE A 268 -4.18 -24.31 -3.81
N LEU A 269 -4.75 -23.24 -3.25
CA LEU A 269 -4.68 -21.90 -3.84
C LEU A 269 -3.23 -21.43 -3.98
N ILE A 270 -2.40 -21.59 -2.94
CA ILE A 270 -0.99 -21.23 -2.97
C ILE A 270 -0.25 -21.97 -4.10
N LEU A 271 -0.48 -23.29 -4.24
CA LEU A 271 0.15 -24.09 -5.29
C LEU A 271 -0.30 -23.65 -6.69
N VAL A 272 -1.58 -23.35 -6.87
CA VAL A 272 -2.13 -22.85 -8.14
C VAL A 272 -1.50 -21.51 -8.51
N PHE A 273 -1.48 -20.54 -7.59
CA PHE A 273 -0.88 -19.23 -7.86
C PHE A 273 0.63 -19.31 -8.10
N THR A 274 1.34 -20.18 -7.37
CA THR A 274 2.78 -20.40 -7.57
C THR A 274 3.06 -20.98 -8.96
N PHE A 275 2.23 -21.91 -9.43
CA PHE A 275 2.35 -22.45 -10.77
C PHE A 275 2.06 -21.39 -11.85
N ILE A 276 1.00 -20.60 -11.67
CA ILE A 276 0.66 -19.50 -12.59
C ILE A 276 1.79 -18.48 -12.63
N ASP A 277 2.31 -18.04 -11.48
CA ASP A 277 3.39 -17.08 -11.38
C ASP A 277 4.65 -17.57 -12.12
N ARG A 278 5.06 -18.82 -11.86
CA ARG A 278 6.18 -19.43 -12.57
C ARG A 278 5.94 -19.53 -14.07
N TRP A 279 4.72 -19.86 -14.49
CA TRP A 279 4.37 -19.93 -15.90
C TRP A 279 4.45 -18.55 -16.57
N VAL A 280 3.91 -17.50 -15.93
CA VAL A 280 3.99 -16.11 -16.40
C VAL A 280 5.43 -15.61 -16.45
N GLU A 281 6.24 -15.88 -15.42
CA GLU A 281 7.66 -15.53 -15.37
C GLU A 281 8.43 -16.15 -16.56
N VAL A 282 8.27 -17.46 -16.77
CA VAL A 282 8.96 -18.18 -17.85
C VAL A 282 8.48 -17.71 -19.22
N TRP A 283 7.18 -17.49 -19.38
CA TRP A 283 6.60 -16.94 -20.61
C TRP A 283 7.14 -15.54 -20.90
N GLY A 284 7.17 -14.66 -19.90
CA GLY A 284 7.68 -13.30 -20.01
C GLY A 284 9.15 -13.28 -20.43
N ARG A 285 10.00 -14.09 -19.78
CA ARG A 285 11.42 -14.23 -20.16
C ARG A 285 11.62 -14.74 -21.58
N LYS A 286 10.82 -15.70 -22.03
CA LYS A 286 10.90 -16.24 -23.40
C LYS A 286 10.43 -15.25 -24.46
N THR A 287 9.43 -14.44 -24.13
CA THR A 287 8.78 -13.54 -25.09
C THR A 287 9.53 -12.22 -25.24
N TYR A 288 10.01 -11.65 -24.13
CA TYR A 288 10.63 -10.32 -24.11
C TYR A 288 12.16 -10.36 -23.95
N GLY A 289 12.74 -11.55 -23.78
CA GLY A 289 14.18 -11.76 -23.61
C GLY A 289 14.68 -11.50 -22.17
N PRO A 290 15.95 -11.85 -21.87
CA PRO A 290 16.57 -11.50 -20.60
C PRO A 290 16.72 -9.98 -20.46
N TYR A 291 16.79 -9.49 -19.21
CA TYR A 291 17.27 -8.12 -18.97
C TYR A 291 18.62 -7.96 -19.67
N VAL A 292 18.73 -6.92 -20.50
CA VAL A 292 19.89 -6.66 -21.35
C VAL A 292 21.17 -6.76 -20.51
N THR A 293 22.04 -7.72 -20.85
CA THR A 293 23.37 -7.81 -20.22
C THR A 293 24.23 -6.64 -20.69
N GLU A 294 25.13 -6.15 -19.82
CA GLU A 294 25.97 -4.95 -20.04
C GLU A 294 26.79 -4.97 -21.36
N GLU A 295 26.97 -6.14 -21.96
CA GLU A 295 27.69 -6.32 -23.24
C GLU A 295 26.98 -5.71 -24.46
N ALA A 296 25.70 -5.34 -24.38
CA ALA A 296 24.96 -4.75 -25.50
C ALA A 296 24.91 -3.21 -25.47
N SER A 297 25.67 -2.55 -24.60
CA SER A 297 25.74 -1.09 -24.47
C SER A 297 27.13 -0.49 -24.72
N SER A 298 27.92 -1.10 -25.62
CA SER A 298 29.13 -0.51 -26.21
C SER A 298 28.86 0.05 -27.59
#